data_AF-A0A9Q3YXV5-F1
#
_entry.id   AF-A0A9Q3YXV5-F1
#
_cell.length_a   1.000
_cell.length_b   1.000
_cell.length_c   1.000
_cell.angle_alpha   90.00
_cell.angle_beta   90.00
_cell.angle_gamma   90.00
#
_symmetry.space_group_name_H-M   'P 1'
#
loop_
_entity.id
_entity.type
_entity.pdbx_description
1 polymer ?
#
loop_
_entity_poly.entity_id
_entity_poly.type
_entity_poly.pdbx_seq_one_letter_code
_entity_poly.pdbx_strand_id
1 'polypeptide(L)'
;MIHIQKELTKTGFSINPLSYIIKKKQGKSDFNTLEYFCILFTLDDLIIAIEDQTYYIKENSVVFIGPHKKLSFSDYKRQEIYMFSFSSLFYEHHSNNSTCLYSILFFNSRRNIFVFPYVHTTKDMIRHSLIDRLYNFQSKNKKLFISAAYTTIESLILDASLALNNRINNTAETSETSTDILTSFNMKISQN
;
A
#
# COMPACT_ATOMS: atom_id res chain seq x y z
N MET A 1 -20.87 -2.39 5.24
CA MET A 1 -20.14 -1.87 4.06
C MET A 1 -20.38 -0.37 3.77
N ILE A 2 -21.08 0.39 4.64
CA ILE A 2 -21.58 1.72 4.26
C ILE A 2 -20.53 2.84 4.38
N HIS A 3 -19.54 2.77 5.29
CA HIS A 3 -18.68 3.94 5.57
C HIS A 3 -17.38 3.99 4.76
N ILE A 4 -16.65 2.88 4.63
CA ILE A 4 -15.40 2.81 3.84
C ILE A 4 -15.70 3.01 2.35
N GLN A 5 -16.76 2.37 1.85
CA GLN A 5 -17.23 2.59 0.50
C GLN A 5 -17.65 4.06 0.29
N LYS A 6 -18.34 4.69 1.25
CA LYS A 6 -18.67 6.13 1.15
C LYS A 6 -17.44 7.04 1.16
N GLU A 7 -16.41 6.75 1.96
CA GLU A 7 -15.16 7.52 1.94
C GLU A 7 -14.45 7.36 0.59
N LEU A 8 -14.25 6.12 0.14
CA LEU A 8 -13.67 5.83 -1.17
C LEU A 8 -14.47 6.47 -2.31
N THR A 9 -15.80 6.44 -2.28
CA THR A 9 -16.65 7.09 -3.30
C THR A 9 -16.58 8.62 -3.24
N LYS A 10 -16.36 9.23 -2.05
CA LYS A 10 -16.39 10.71 -1.88
C LYS A 10 -15.03 11.38 -2.02
N THR A 11 -13.95 10.69 -1.66
CA THR A 11 -12.58 11.22 -1.65
C THR A 11 -11.61 10.42 -2.49
N GLY A 12 -11.98 9.23 -2.96
CA GLY A 12 -11.07 8.33 -3.67
C GLY A 12 -9.97 7.73 -2.78
N PHE A 13 -10.01 7.98 -1.47
CA PHE A 13 -9.03 7.53 -0.48
C PHE A 13 -9.71 7.22 0.86
N SER A 14 -9.22 6.20 1.57
CA SER A 14 -9.56 5.90 2.96
C SER A 14 -8.35 5.31 3.70
N ILE A 15 -8.28 5.56 5.01
CA ILE A 15 -7.33 4.93 5.94
C ILE A 15 -8.12 4.39 7.12
N ASN A 16 -7.97 3.10 7.43
CA ASN A 16 -8.70 2.48 8.53
C ASN A 16 -7.87 1.35 9.17
N PRO A 17 -8.01 1.12 10.49
CA PRO A 17 -7.44 -0.09 11.11
C PRO A 17 -8.15 -1.32 10.55
N LEU A 18 -7.42 -2.39 10.26
CA LEU A 18 -7.97 -3.62 9.70
C LEU A 18 -9.10 -4.19 10.59
N SER A 19 -8.92 -4.13 11.91
CA SER A 19 -9.93 -4.56 12.89
C SER A 19 -11.25 -3.80 12.74
N TYR A 20 -11.20 -2.49 12.46
CA TYR A 20 -12.39 -1.67 12.19
C TYR A 20 -13.06 -2.08 10.89
N ILE A 21 -12.28 -2.31 9.82
CA ILE A 21 -12.79 -2.75 8.52
C ILE A 21 -13.55 -4.07 8.67
N ILE A 22 -12.96 -5.06 9.34
CA ILE A 22 -13.56 -6.38 9.53
C ILE A 22 -14.81 -6.30 10.42
N LYS A 23 -14.78 -5.50 11.50
CA LYS A 23 -15.96 -5.23 12.33
C LYS A 23 -17.11 -4.68 11.50
N LYS A 24 -16.86 -3.78 10.55
CA LYS A 24 -17.87 -3.22 9.65
C LYS A 24 -18.37 -4.20 8.57
N LYS A 25 -17.66 -5.32 8.34
CA LYS A 25 -18.09 -6.45 7.51
C LYS A 25 -18.66 -7.62 8.33
N GLN A 26 -19.19 -7.34 9.52
CA GLN A 26 -19.80 -8.36 10.38
C GLN A 26 -18.83 -9.51 10.73
N GLY A 27 -17.54 -9.20 10.87
CA GLY A 27 -16.51 -10.18 11.22
C GLY A 27 -15.94 -10.96 10.04
N LYS A 28 -16.45 -10.77 8.81
CA LYS A 28 -15.87 -11.40 7.61
C LYS A 28 -14.48 -10.82 7.33
N SER A 29 -13.46 -11.67 7.37
CA SER A 29 -12.07 -11.35 7.10
C SER A 29 -11.66 -11.54 5.64
N ASP A 30 -12.61 -11.91 4.77
CA ASP A 30 -12.40 -12.00 3.32
C ASP A 30 -12.75 -10.68 2.61
N PHE A 31 -11.88 -10.28 1.70
CA PHE A 31 -11.93 -9.01 0.98
C PHE A 31 -11.67 -9.21 -0.50
N ASN A 32 -12.22 -8.30 -1.30
CA ASN A 32 -11.79 -8.08 -2.68
C ASN A 32 -11.38 -6.61 -2.76
N THR A 33 -10.20 -6.31 -3.32
CA THR A 33 -9.72 -4.93 -3.44
C THR A 33 -10.50 -4.12 -4.48
N LEU A 34 -11.34 -4.75 -5.30
CA LEU A 34 -12.12 -4.13 -6.37
C LEU A 34 -11.20 -3.31 -7.29
N GLU A 35 -11.57 -2.10 -7.67
CA GLU A 35 -10.73 -1.19 -8.46
C GLU A 35 -9.68 -0.41 -7.63
N TYR A 36 -9.59 -0.68 -6.32
CA TYR A 36 -8.75 0.09 -5.42
C TYR A 36 -7.35 -0.52 -5.23
N PHE A 37 -6.36 0.35 -5.23
CA PHE A 37 -5.02 0.04 -4.76
C PHE A 37 -5.03 0.02 -3.23
N CYS A 38 -4.31 -0.93 -2.65
CA CYS A 38 -4.24 -1.11 -1.22
C CYS A 38 -2.79 -1.13 -0.75
N ILE A 39 -2.50 -0.34 0.27
CA ILE A 39 -1.24 -0.40 1.01
C ILE A 39 -1.57 -0.81 2.44
N LEU A 40 -0.99 -1.90 2.92
CA LEU A 40 -1.05 -2.27 4.33
C LEU A 40 0.21 -1.79 5.03
N PHE A 41 0.02 -1.13 6.16
CA PHE A 41 1.09 -0.83 7.09
C PHE A 41 0.92 -1.74 8.30
N THR A 42 1.84 -2.68 8.49
CA THR A 42 1.80 -3.69 9.56
C THR A 42 2.71 -3.24 10.70
N LEU A 43 2.13 -2.84 11.84
CA LEU A 43 2.92 -2.59 13.05
C LEU A 43 3.13 -3.86 13.86
N ASP A 44 2.34 -4.91 13.64
CA ASP A 44 2.58 -6.25 14.18
C ASP A 44 2.74 -7.27 13.06
N ASP A 45 3.26 -8.45 13.39
CA ASP A 45 3.31 -9.58 12.45
C ASP A 45 1.90 -9.90 11.92
N LEU A 46 1.81 -10.21 10.62
CA LEU A 46 0.56 -10.49 9.92
C LEU A 46 0.67 -11.76 9.09
N ILE A 47 -0.35 -12.62 9.18
CA ILE A 47 -0.59 -13.70 8.21
C ILE A 47 -1.75 -13.29 7.33
N ILE A 48 -1.48 -13.17 6.02
CA ILE A 48 -2.46 -12.79 5.01
C ILE A 48 -2.44 -13.80 3.86
N ALA A 49 -3.61 -14.30 3.48
CA ALA A 49 -3.78 -15.04 2.24
C ALA A 49 -4.22 -14.09 1.13
N ILE A 50 -3.57 -14.18 -0.03
CA ILE A 50 -3.86 -13.35 -1.20
C ILE A 50 -3.94 -14.26 -2.41
N GLU A 51 -5.11 -14.28 -3.03
CA GLU A 51 -5.52 -15.31 -3.98
C GLU A 51 -5.36 -16.72 -3.38
N ASP A 52 -4.44 -17.50 -3.91
CA ASP A 52 -4.12 -18.89 -3.57
C ASP A 52 -2.85 -19.02 -2.71
N GLN A 53 -2.22 -17.90 -2.33
CA GLN A 53 -0.94 -17.89 -1.62
C GLN A 53 -1.05 -17.26 -0.23
N THR A 54 -0.41 -17.88 0.76
CA THR A 54 -0.32 -17.33 2.12
C THR A 54 1.04 -16.69 2.34
N TYR A 55 1.04 -15.50 2.93
CA TYR A 55 2.21 -14.70 3.22
C TYR A 55 2.30 -14.44 4.71
N TYR A 56 3.50 -14.62 5.26
CA TYR A 56 3.86 -14.15 6.59
C TYR A 56 4.63 -12.83 6.44
N ILE A 57 4.05 -11.77 6.98
CA ILE A 57 4.55 -10.40 6.92
C ILE A 57 5.06 -10.04 8.31
N LYS A 58 6.32 -9.59 8.38
CA LYS A 58 6.90 -9.13 9.63
C LYS A 58 6.32 -7.78 10.05
N GLU A 59 6.33 -7.53 11.35
CA GLU A 59 6.08 -6.19 11.90
C GLU A 59 6.96 -5.12 11.23
N ASN A 60 6.50 -3.87 11.31
CA ASN A 60 7.10 -2.71 10.66
C ASN A 60 7.34 -2.93 9.16
N SER A 61 6.35 -3.48 8.46
CA SER A 61 6.41 -3.67 7.01
C SER A 61 5.31 -2.90 6.30
N VAL A 62 5.58 -2.57 5.04
CA VAL A 62 4.61 -2.00 4.12
C VAL A 62 4.37 -3.00 3.00
N VAL A 63 3.10 -3.28 2.74
CA VAL A 63 2.66 -4.25 1.74
C VAL A 63 1.85 -3.54 0.66
N PHE A 64 2.27 -3.65 -0.59
CA PHE A 64 1.58 -3.10 -1.74
C PHE A 64 0.77 -4.21 -2.41
N ILE A 65 -0.51 -3.91 -2.63
CA ILE A 65 -1.51 -4.83 -3.16
C ILE A 65 -2.26 -4.12 -4.28
N GLY A 66 -2.21 -4.71 -5.48
CA GLY A 66 -2.93 -4.19 -6.64
C GLY A 66 -4.45 -4.35 -6.54
N PRO A 67 -5.18 -3.75 -7.50
CA PRO A 67 -6.62 -3.94 -7.62
C PRO A 67 -6.98 -5.39 -8.00
N HIS A 68 -8.25 -5.73 -7.80
CA HIS A 68 -8.89 -7.00 -8.12
C HIS A 68 -8.28 -8.23 -7.44
N LYS A 69 -7.68 -8.04 -6.25
CA LYS A 69 -7.11 -9.11 -5.43
C LYS A 69 -8.08 -9.59 -4.35
N LYS A 70 -8.18 -10.90 -4.17
CA LYS A 70 -8.86 -11.54 -3.03
C LYS A 70 -7.91 -11.63 -1.85
N LEU A 71 -8.31 -11.12 -0.69
CA LEU A 71 -7.52 -11.15 0.53
C LEU A 71 -8.29 -11.90 1.63
N SER A 72 -7.61 -12.69 2.44
CA SER A 72 -8.15 -13.25 3.68
C SER A 72 -7.17 -13.03 4.82
N PHE A 73 -7.68 -12.54 5.95
CA PHE A 73 -6.87 -12.22 7.11
C PHE A 73 -7.14 -13.22 8.24
N SER A 74 -6.08 -13.82 8.77
CA SER A 74 -6.12 -14.68 9.95
C SER A 74 -5.48 -13.99 11.16
N ASP A 75 -6.02 -14.27 12.36
CA ASP A 75 -5.46 -13.82 13.65
C ASP A 75 -5.28 -12.28 13.84
N TYR A 76 -6.04 -11.47 13.11
CA TYR A 76 -5.89 -10.01 13.06
C TYR A 76 -6.40 -9.25 14.32
N LYS A 77 -7.06 -9.91 15.29
CA LYS A 77 -7.85 -9.21 16.32
C LYS A 77 -7.02 -8.38 17.29
N ARG A 78 -5.76 -8.73 17.48
CA ARG A 78 -4.82 -8.04 18.39
C ARG A 78 -3.69 -7.33 17.65
N GLN A 79 -3.70 -7.39 16.31
CA GLN A 79 -2.66 -6.83 15.47
C GLN A 79 -3.02 -5.41 15.07
N GLU A 80 -2.05 -4.51 15.19
CA GLU A 80 -2.17 -3.14 14.73
C GLU A 80 -1.75 -3.05 13.27
N ILE A 81 -2.75 -3.09 12.39
CA ILE A 81 -2.57 -3.02 10.94
C ILE A 81 -3.47 -1.92 10.41
N TYR A 82 -2.90 -1.03 9.61
CA TYR A 82 -3.63 0.02 8.91
C TYR A 82 -3.70 -0.28 7.43
N MET A 83 -4.90 -0.17 6.87
CA MET A 83 -5.13 -0.34 5.45
C MET A 83 -5.46 1.02 4.83
N PHE A 84 -4.59 1.42 3.91
CA PHE A 84 -4.77 2.55 3.02
C PHE A 84 -5.37 2.02 1.74
N SER A 85 -6.51 2.56 1.33
CA SER A 85 -7.18 2.17 0.10
C SER A 85 -7.47 3.40 -0.73
N PHE A 86 -7.17 3.36 -2.02
CA PHE A 86 -7.34 4.51 -2.89
C PHE A 86 -7.57 4.11 -4.35
N SER A 87 -8.25 4.99 -5.11
CA SER A 87 -8.46 4.80 -6.55
C SER A 87 -7.28 5.35 -7.36
N SER A 88 -7.12 4.90 -8.60
CA SER A 88 -6.16 5.51 -9.53
C SER A 88 -6.42 7.00 -9.67
N LEU A 89 -7.68 7.39 -9.89
CA LEU A 89 -8.11 8.79 -10.02
C LEU A 89 -7.67 9.67 -8.85
N PHE A 90 -7.73 9.16 -7.61
CA PHE A 90 -7.27 9.92 -6.44
C PHE A 90 -5.79 10.27 -6.55
N TYR A 91 -4.95 9.30 -6.89
CA TYR A 91 -3.52 9.49 -6.97
C TYR A 91 -3.12 10.30 -8.22
N GLU A 92 -3.68 9.95 -9.38
CA GLU A 92 -3.37 10.59 -10.66
C GLU A 92 -3.76 12.08 -10.68
N HIS A 93 -4.87 12.46 -10.03
CA HIS A 93 -5.30 13.87 -9.99
C HIS A 93 -4.31 14.79 -9.25
N HIS A 94 -3.48 14.23 -8.37
CA HIS A 94 -2.55 14.98 -7.53
C HIS A 94 -1.08 14.72 -7.90
N SER A 95 -0.82 13.78 -8.82
CA SER A 95 0.53 13.33 -9.14
C SER A 95 1.10 13.95 -10.39
N ASN A 96 2.36 14.39 -10.29
CA ASN A 96 3.17 14.76 -11.45
C ASN A 96 3.79 13.52 -12.14
N ASN A 97 3.70 12.33 -11.53
CA ASN A 97 4.24 11.10 -12.07
C ASN A 97 3.30 9.91 -11.78
N SER A 98 2.21 9.83 -12.54
CA SER A 98 1.20 8.77 -12.42
C SER A 98 1.74 7.36 -12.74
N THR A 99 2.87 7.25 -13.44
CA THR A 99 3.44 5.95 -13.84
C THR A 99 3.82 5.07 -12.66
N CYS A 100 4.05 5.65 -11.48
CA CYS A 100 4.39 4.91 -10.27
C CYS A 100 3.31 3.90 -9.82
N LEU A 101 2.03 4.15 -10.12
CA LEU A 101 0.95 3.20 -9.83
C LEU A 101 1.05 1.91 -10.64
N TYR A 102 1.57 2.01 -11.85
CA TYR A 102 1.67 0.90 -12.79
C TYR A 102 2.99 0.12 -12.65
N SER A 103 3.72 0.37 -11.55
CA SER A 103 4.98 -0.28 -11.24
C SER A 103 4.80 -1.71 -10.71
N ILE A 104 5.93 -2.42 -10.61
CA ILE A 104 6.02 -3.75 -10.01
C ILE A 104 5.59 -3.78 -8.53
N LEU A 105 5.43 -2.63 -7.86
CA LEU A 105 4.91 -2.58 -6.50
C LEU A 105 3.48 -3.11 -6.43
N PHE A 106 2.64 -2.76 -7.42
CA PHE A 106 1.22 -3.17 -7.47
C PHE A 106 0.96 -4.28 -8.50
N PHE A 107 1.76 -4.35 -9.56
CA PHE A 107 1.60 -5.29 -10.67
C PHE A 107 2.80 -6.23 -10.82
N ASN A 108 3.15 -6.95 -9.75
CA ASN A 108 4.23 -7.93 -9.79
C ASN A 108 3.77 -9.22 -10.50
N SER A 109 4.51 -9.63 -11.53
CA SER A 109 4.21 -10.86 -12.29
C SER A 109 4.61 -12.15 -11.57
N ARG A 110 5.52 -12.06 -10.59
CA ARG A 110 6.07 -13.22 -9.86
C ARG A 110 5.39 -13.48 -8.52
N ARG A 111 4.81 -12.45 -7.90
CA ARG A 111 4.15 -12.53 -6.59
C ARG A 111 2.89 -11.69 -6.58
N ASN A 112 1.91 -12.04 -5.76
CA ASN A 112 0.67 -11.25 -5.66
C ASN A 112 0.85 -9.92 -4.92
N ILE A 113 1.97 -9.74 -4.21
CA ILE A 113 2.29 -8.55 -3.42
C ILE A 113 3.76 -8.17 -3.51
N PHE A 114 4.02 -6.90 -3.20
CA PHE A 114 5.35 -6.40 -2.87
C PHE A 114 5.43 -6.02 -1.39
N VAL A 115 6.52 -6.40 -0.73
CA VAL A 115 6.74 -6.16 0.70
C VAL A 115 8.11 -5.52 0.89
N PHE A 116 8.16 -4.42 1.65
CA PHE A 116 9.42 -3.86 2.11
C PHE A 116 9.37 -3.55 3.62
N PRO A 117 10.49 -3.77 4.33
CA PRO A 117 10.58 -3.46 5.75
C PRO A 117 10.83 -1.96 5.96
N TYR A 118 10.10 -1.35 6.87
CA TYR A 118 10.20 0.05 7.26
C TYR A 118 11.03 0.18 8.56
N VAL A 119 12.32 -0.13 8.45
CA VAL A 119 13.19 -0.50 9.59
C VAL A 119 13.73 0.67 10.41
N HIS A 120 13.72 1.90 9.86
CA HIS A 120 14.40 3.05 10.46
C HIS A 120 13.50 3.91 11.36
N THR A 121 12.33 3.41 11.76
CA THR A 121 11.36 4.17 12.56
C THR A 121 10.65 3.26 13.56
N THR A 122 10.48 3.73 14.80
CA THR A 122 9.77 2.97 15.84
C THR A 122 8.26 2.95 15.57
N LYS A 123 7.55 1.94 16.11
CA LYS A 123 6.08 1.84 16.02
C LYS A 123 5.37 3.13 16.46
N ASP A 124 5.81 3.72 17.57
CA ASP A 124 5.20 4.93 18.12
C ASP A 124 5.45 6.16 17.24
N MET A 125 6.65 6.29 16.66
CA MET A 125 6.93 7.37 15.72
C MET A 125 6.09 7.23 14.45
N ILE A 126 5.90 6.02 13.93
CA ILE A 126 5.02 5.78 12.77
C ILE A 126 3.57 6.14 13.12
N ARG A 127 3.08 5.67 14.27
CA ARG A 127 1.72 5.96 14.73
C ARG A 127 1.47 7.47 14.81
N HIS A 128 2.35 8.21 15.49
CA HIS A 128 2.18 9.64 15.66
C HIS A 128 2.39 10.45 14.37
N SER A 129 3.47 10.17 13.63
CA SER A 129 3.85 10.99 12.47
C SER A 129 2.98 10.77 11.25
N LEU A 130 2.37 9.59 11.11
CA LEU A 130 1.63 9.18 9.92
C LEU A 130 0.15 8.94 10.22
N ILE A 131 -0.16 8.05 11.15
CA ILE A 131 -1.55 7.63 11.42
C ILE A 131 -2.34 8.74 12.13
N ASP A 132 -1.86 9.22 13.28
CA ASP A 132 -2.54 10.25 14.06
C ASP A 132 -2.63 11.56 13.29
N ARG A 133 -1.57 11.89 12.53
CA ARG A 133 -1.55 13.05 11.64
C ARG A 133 -2.69 12.99 10.61
N LEU A 134 -2.91 11.84 9.97
CA LEU A 134 -3.99 11.69 8.98
C LEU A 134 -5.38 11.80 9.63
N TYR A 135 -5.62 11.15 10.77
CA TYR A 135 -6.90 11.28 11.50
C TYR A 135 -7.15 12.72 11.98
N ASN A 136 -6.10 13.41 12.43
CA ASN A 136 -6.17 14.82 12.81
C ASN A 136 -6.60 15.71 11.63
N PHE A 137 -6.04 15.50 10.43
CA PHE A 137 -6.51 16.23 9.26
C PHE A 137 -7.93 15.85 8.84
N GLN A 138 -8.27 14.55 8.90
CA GLN A 138 -9.60 14.05 8.55
C GLN A 138 -10.71 14.73 9.35
N SER A 139 -10.48 14.93 10.66
CA SER A 139 -11.44 15.57 11.56
C SER A 139 -11.54 17.10 11.40
N LYS A 140 -10.52 17.76 10.83
CA LYS A 140 -10.41 19.23 10.81
C LYS A 140 -10.64 19.85 9.44
N ASN A 141 -10.07 19.29 8.37
CA ASN A 141 -10.11 19.92 7.05
C ASN A 141 -9.94 18.89 5.92
N LYS A 142 -10.98 18.76 5.09
CA LYS A 142 -11.00 17.81 3.96
C LYS A 142 -9.85 18.03 2.96
N LYS A 143 -9.51 19.28 2.62
CA LYS A 143 -8.44 19.58 1.65
C LYS A 143 -7.07 19.21 2.21
N LEU A 144 -6.80 19.55 3.46
CA LEU A 144 -5.55 19.17 4.13
C LEU A 144 -5.46 17.65 4.31
N PHE A 145 -6.56 16.98 4.60
CA PHE A 145 -6.60 15.52 4.66
C PHE A 145 -6.25 14.87 3.32
N ILE A 146 -6.85 15.32 2.22
CA ILE A 146 -6.55 14.82 0.87
C ILE A 146 -5.08 15.05 0.53
N SER A 147 -4.56 16.25 0.79
CA SER A 147 -3.15 16.58 0.53
C SER A 147 -2.20 15.71 1.37
N ALA A 148 -2.48 15.55 2.68
CA ALA A 148 -1.68 14.70 3.54
C ALA A 148 -1.74 13.23 3.11
N ALA A 149 -2.93 12.72 2.75
CA ALA A 149 -3.12 11.37 2.26
C ALA A 149 -2.33 11.12 0.98
N TYR A 150 -2.41 12.04 0.01
CA TYR A 150 -1.64 11.95 -1.23
C TYR A 150 -0.13 11.89 -0.95
N THR A 151 0.39 12.86 -0.18
CA THR A 151 1.82 12.90 0.15
C THR A 151 2.27 11.63 0.87
N THR A 152 1.45 11.09 1.79
CA THR A 152 1.78 9.82 2.45
C THR A 152 1.88 8.66 1.46
N ILE A 153 0.93 8.52 0.53
CA ILE A 153 0.97 7.45 -0.47
C ILE A 153 2.17 7.61 -1.42
N GLU A 154 2.41 8.83 -1.89
CA GLU A 154 3.55 9.13 -2.75
C GLU A 154 4.89 8.82 -2.06
N SER A 155 5.09 9.26 -0.82
CA SER A 155 6.31 8.95 -0.05
C SER A 155 6.51 7.44 0.11
N LEU A 156 5.46 6.68 0.47
CA LEU A 156 5.57 5.22 0.61
C LEU A 156 5.95 4.54 -0.71
N ILE A 157 5.38 4.99 -1.84
CA ILE A 157 5.71 4.47 -3.17
C ILE A 157 7.17 4.78 -3.52
N LEU A 158 7.65 6.00 -3.24
CA LEU A 158 9.03 6.40 -3.50
C LEU A 158 10.02 5.60 -2.64
N ASP A 159 9.75 5.45 -1.35
CA ASP A 159 10.58 4.66 -0.43
C ASP A 159 10.67 3.19 -0.86
N ALA A 160 9.53 2.61 -1.24
CA ALA A 160 9.47 1.24 -1.75
C ALA A 160 10.24 1.07 -3.07
N SER A 161 10.13 2.06 -3.96
CA SER A 161 10.83 2.08 -5.25
C SER A 161 12.35 2.20 -5.05
N LEU A 162 12.79 3.02 -4.11
CA LEU A 162 14.20 3.14 -3.74
C LEU A 162 14.73 1.83 -3.14
N ALA A 163 13.96 1.20 -2.23
CA ALA A 163 14.33 -0.08 -1.64
C ALA A 163 14.42 -1.19 -2.70
N LEU A 164 13.51 -1.21 -3.68
CA LEU A 164 13.57 -2.12 -4.82
C LEU A 164 14.82 -1.88 -5.66
N ASN A 165 15.12 -0.63 -6.00
CA ASN A 165 16.31 -0.27 -6.77
C ASN A 165 17.59 -0.72 -6.07
N ASN A 166 17.71 -0.46 -4.77
CA ASN A 166 18.86 -0.92 -3.98
C ASN A 166 18.99 -2.46 -3.99
N ARG A 167 17.87 -3.20 -3.94
CA ARG A 167 17.90 -4.66 -4.07
C ARG A 167 18.41 -5.09 -5.45
N ILE A 168 17.92 -4.46 -6.53
CA ILE A 168 18.35 -4.76 -7.90
C ILE A 168 19.85 -4.48 -8.05
N ASN A 169 20.31 -3.29 -7.64
CA ASN A 169 21.72 -2.89 -7.76
C ASN A 169 22.65 -3.80 -6.94
N ASN A 170 22.28 -4.18 -5.73
CA ASN A 170 23.07 -5.15 -4.95
C ASN A 170 23.13 -6.54 -5.62
N THR A 171 22.12 -6.90 -6.41
CA THR A 171 22.08 -8.16 -7.18
C THR A 171 22.83 -8.03 -8.52
N ALA A 172 22.92 -6.83 -9.09
CA ALA A 172 23.66 -6.51 -10.32
C ALA A 172 25.16 -6.22 -10.05
N GLU A 173 25.53 -5.72 -8.87
CA GLU A 173 26.93 -5.67 -8.44
C GLU A 173 27.51 -7.08 -8.22
N THR A 174 26.64 -8.10 -8.10
CA THR A 174 27.01 -9.53 -8.13
C THR A 174 26.83 -10.18 -9.51
N SER A 175 26.30 -9.47 -10.51
CA SER A 175 26.17 -9.93 -11.89
C SER A 175 26.32 -8.76 -12.87
N GLU A 176 27.48 -8.63 -13.51
CA GLU A 176 27.83 -7.56 -14.45
C GLU A 176 26.75 -7.29 -15.51
N THR A 177 25.77 -6.42 -15.22
CA THR A 177 24.89 -5.69 -16.15
C THR A 177 23.88 -4.87 -15.34
N SER A 178 24.20 -3.60 -15.07
CA SER A 178 23.24 -2.65 -14.52
C SER A 178 22.22 -2.27 -15.59
N THR A 179 20.93 -2.50 -15.33
CA THR A 179 19.83 -2.00 -16.15
C THR A 179 19.14 -0.87 -15.40
N ASP A 180 19.12 0.32 -16.00
CA ASP A 180 18.63 1.56 -15.40
C ASP A 180 17.13 1.53 -15.07
N ILE A 181 16.75 2.33 -14.06
CA ILE A 181 15.42 2.43 -13.44
C ILE A 181 14.32 2.73 -14.47
N LEU A 182 14.63 3.50 -15.52
CA LEU A 182 13.68 3.88 -16.57
C LEU A 182 13.17 2.68 -17.38
N THR A 183 13.97 1.63 -17.53
CA THR A 183 13.54 0.42 -18.25
C THR A 183 12.48 -0.38 -17.48
N SER A 184 12.44 -0.27 -16.15
CA SER A 184 11.42 -0.94 -15.32
C SER A 184 10.06 -0.26 -15.36
N PHE A 185 10.02 1.06 -15.58
CA PHE A 185 8.78 1.82 -15.82
C PHE A 185 8.29 1.70 -17.28
N ASN A 186 9.17 1.42 -18.24
CA ASN A 186 8.86 1.41 -19.68
C ASN A 186 8.58 0.02 -20.29
N MET A 187 8.54 -1.06 -19.51
CA MET A 187 8.33 -2.43 -20.03
C MET A 187 6.91 -2.72 -20.59
N LYS A 188 6.12 -1.69 -20.93
CA LYS A 188 4.79 -1.83 -21.55
C LYS A 188 4.49 -0.87 -22.70
N ILE A 189 5.50 -0.26 -23.35
CA ILE A 189 5.27 0.54 -24.57
C ILE A 189 5.86 -0.10 -25.84
N SER A 190 6.72 -1.12 -25.75
CA SER A 190 7.21 -1.86 -26.91
C SER A 190 6.53 -3.23 -27.02
N GLN A 191 5.29 -3.24 -27.48
CA GLN A 191 4.63 -4.36 -28.19
C GLN A 191 3.22 -3.93 -28.57
N ASN A 192 3.13 -3.21 -29.69
CA ASN A 192 2.02 -3.21 -30.64
C ASN A 192 2.55 -2.65 -31.97
#